data_AF-A0A178DSY6-F1
#
_entry.id   AF-A0A178DSY6-F1
#
_cell.length_a   1.000
_cell.length_b   1.000
_cell.length_c   1.000
_cell.angle_alpha   90.00
_cell.angle_beta   90.00
_cell.angle_gamma   90.00
#
_symmetry.space_group_name_H-M   'P 1'
#
loop_
_entity.id
_entity.type
_entity.pdbx_description
1 polymer ?
#
loop_
_entity_poly.entity_id
_entity_poly.type
_entity_poly.pdbx_seq_one_letter_code
_entity_poly.pdbx_strand_id
1 'polypeptide(L)'
;MGYDCGFDIYPRLEANTLNKEAYGRFVEEIIKKYGDVYDKEGRRPDGKILITCAQESENPMDADDLYIRFMVGECPYMPKSPEHCEYFLRFSSKVSGGLTAPAESYIHDVYEIAKTYFRSRVNFWHELYDDYGVYGWKEIHDADKKLRELGTQARQDPSPVVTCDAGTLSNPSD
;
A
#
# COMPACT_ATOMS: atom_id res chain seq x y z
N MET A 1 16.60 -6.92 -22.29
CA MET A 1 16.86 -7.24 -20.86
C MET A 1 16.39 -6.05 -20.04
N GLY A 2 15.77 -6.30 -18.89
CA GLY A 2 15.34 -5.27 -17.96
C GLY A 2 15.96 -5.51 -16.59
N TYR A 3 15.84 -4.53 -15.72
CA TYR A 3 16.41 -4.53 -14.37
C TYR A 3 15.32 -4.25 -13.36
N ASP A 4 15.51 -4.69 -12.12
CA ASP A 4 14.62 -4.31 -11.03
C ASP A 4 15.18 -3.08 -10.31
N CYS A 5 14.29 -2.17 -9.93
CA CYS A 5 14.63 -1.06 -9.05
C CYS A 5 13.48 -0.79 -8.07
N GLY A 6 13.82 -0.13 -6.97
CA GLY A 6 12.88 0.10 -5.90
C GLY A 6 13.53 0.72 -4.69
N PHE A 7 12.79 0.71 -3.60
CA PHE A 7 13.33 1.04 -2.29
C PHE A 7 12.74 0.14 -1.21
N ASP A 8 13.52 -0.03 -0.15
CA ASP A 8 13.15 -0.80 1.03
C ASP A 8 13.07 0.12 2.26
N ILE A 9 12.18 -0.20 3.19
CA ILE A 9 12.11 0.45 4.50
C ILE A 9 12.90 -0.38 5.52
N TYR A 10 14.12 0.04 5.82
CA TYR A 10 15.03 -0.64 6.73
C TYR A 10 15.72 0.33 7.72
N PRO A 11 15.66 0.09 9.04
CA PRO A 11 14.95 -1.01 9.69
C PRO A 11 13.43 -0.93 9.52
N ARG A 12 12.78 -2.11 9.54
CA ARG A 12 11.32 -2.29 9.45
C ARG A 12 10.58 -1.29 10.35
N LEU A 13 9.46 -0.76 9.88
CA LEU A 13 8.58 0.06 10.73
C LEU A 13 8.03 -0.81 11.87
N GLU A 14 8.07 -0.27 13.07
CA GLU A 14 7.40 -0.87 14.22
C GLU A 14 5.96 -0.37 14.28
N ALA A 15 5.03 -1.19 14.78
CA ALA A 15 3.61 -0.84 14.93
C ALA A 15 3.34 0.13 16.10
N ASN A 16 4.16 1.17 16.24
CA ASN A 16 4.03 2.22 17.24
C ASN A 16 3.31 3.46 16.67
N THR A 17 2.78 4.31 17.55
CA THR A 17 1.97 5.48 17.16
C THR A 17 2.69 6.41 16.19
N LEU A 18 3.99 6.68 16.39
CA LEU A 18 4.75 7.59 15.54
C LEU A 18 4.88 7.07 14.10
N ASN A 19 5.16 5.78 13.93
CA ASN A 19 5.25 5.17 12.61
C ASN A 19 3.89 5.09 11.94
N LYS A 20 2.81 4.78 12.68
CA LYS A 20 1.45 4.77 12.15
C LYS A 20 1.05 6.16 11.65
N GLU A 21 1.30 7.21 12.44
CA GLU A 21 1.01 8.59 12.03
C GLU A 21 1.83 9.02 10.80
N ALA A 22 3.14 8.73 10.79
CA ALA A 22 4.00 9.04 9.64
C ALA A 22 3.57 8.28 8.38
N TYR A 23 3.23 7.00 8.53
CA TYR A 23 2.75 6.16 7.44
C TYR A 23 1.39 6.62 6.91
N GLY A 24 0.47 7.03 7.79
CA GLY A 24 -0.81 7.59 7.39
C GLY A 24 -0.64 8.84 6.54
N ARG A 25 0.22 9.78 6.95
CA ARG A 25 0.52 10.98 6.14
C ARG A 25 1.19 10.64 4.82
N PHE A 26 2.10 9.67 4.83
CA PHE A 26 2.71 9.14 3.61
C PHE A 26 1.66 8.61 2.63
N VAL A 27 0.75 7.76 3.09
CA VAL A 27 -0.34 7.21 2.27
C VAL A 27 -1.29 8.31 1.79
N GLU A 28 -1.66 9.26 2.64
CA GLU A 28 -2.49 10.41 2.26
C GLU A 28 -1.84 11.25 1.16
N GLU A 29 -0.52 11.49 1.24
CA GLU A 29 0.20 12.23 0.20
C GLU A 29 0.22 11.46 -1.13
N ILE A 30 0.42 10.14 -1.09
CA ILE A 30 0.35 9.27 -2.28
C ILE A 30 -1.03 9.34 -2.93
N ILE A 31 -2.11 9.16 -2.14
CA ILE A 31 -3.49 9.23 -2.64
C ILE A 31 -3.77 10.62 -3.21
N LYS A 32 -3.35 11.68 -2.52
CA LYS A 32 -3.54 13.06 -2.99
C LYS A 32 -2.81 13.33 -4.30
N LYS A 33 -1.58 12.80 -4.46
CA LYS A 33 -0.77 13.02 -5.65
C LYS A 33 -1.25 12.22 -6.86
N TYR A 34 -1.71 10.98 -6.65
CA TYR A 34 -1.96 10.01 -7.73
C TYR A 34 -3.41 9.54 -7.87
N GLY A 35 -4.31 9.89 -6.95
CA GLY A 35 -5.71 9.43 -6.96
C GLY A 35 -6.48 9.78 -8.24
N ASP A 36 -6.14 10.91 -8.86
CA ASP A 36 -6.72 11.41 -10.12
C ASP A 36 -5.70 11.46 -11.26
N VAL A 37 -4.61 10.70 -11.17
CA VAL A 37 -3.61 10.60 -12.24
C VAL A 37 -3.96 9.46 -13.18
N TYR A 38 -3.87 9.76 -14.47
CA TYR A 38 -4.18 8.85 -15.56
C TYR A 38 -3.02 8.76 -16.54
N ASP A 39 -2.63 7.54 -16.88
CA ASP A 39 -1.55 7.21 -17.80
C ASP A 39 -2.06 6.18 -18.82
N LYS A 40 -2.06 6.57 -20.09
CA LYS A 40 -2.53 5.72 -21.20
C LYS A 40 -1.57 4.58 -21.51
N GLU A 41 -0.33 4.67 -21.04
CA GLU A 41 0.68 3.62 -21.12
C GLU A 41 0.62 2.69 -19.89
N GLY A 42 -0.22 3.03 -18.90
CA GLY A 42 -0.52 2.20 -17.75
C GLY A 42 -1.27 0.90 -18.13
N ARG A 43 -1.39 0.00 -17.16
CA ARG A 43 -2.00 -1.32 -17.39
C ARG A 43 -3.52 -1.31 -17.55
N ARG A 44 -4.19 -0.22 -17.14
CA ARG A 44 -5.65 -0.15 -17.14
C ARG A 44 -6.20 0.48 -18.41
N PRO A 45 -7.34 -0.01 -18.93
CA PRO A 45 -8.01 0.61 -20.08
C PRO A 45 -8.49 2.04 -19.83
N ASP A 46 -8.89 2.36 -18.59
CA ASP A 46 -9.31 3.71 -18.19
C ASP A 46 -8.11 4.64 -17.91
N GLY A 47 -6.89 4.10 -17.94
CA GLY A 47 -5.65 4.82 -17.66
C GLY A 47 -5.41 5.13 -16.18
N LYS A 48 -6.32 4.82 -15.25
CA LYS A 48 -6.13 5.19 -13.84
C LYS A 48 -4.89 4.48 -13.28
N ILE A 49 -3.97 5.22 -12.67
CA ILE A 49 -2.71 4.61 -12.21
C ILE A 49 -2.74 4.15 -10.75
N LEU A 50 -3.70 4.59 -9.94
CA LEU A 50 -3.78 4.23 -8.53
C LEU A 50 -5.11 3.55 -8.24
N ILE A 51 -5.04 2.33 -7.68
CA ILE A 51 -6.19 1.63 -7.12
C ILE A 51 -6.11 1.71 -5.61
N THR A 52 -7.20 2.15 -4.98
CA THR A 52 -7.30 2.28 -3.52
C THR A 52 -8.39 1.41 -2.92
N CYS A 53 -9.31 0.85 -3.72
CA CYS A 53 -10.31 -0.08 -3.23
C CYS A 53 -10.60 -1.19 -4.24
N ALA A 54 -11.10 -2.31 -3.70
CA ALA A 54 -11.47 -3.50 -4.44
C ALA A 54 -12.49 -3.21 -5.56
N GLN A 55 -13.38 -2.24 -5.35
CA GLN A 55 -14.44 -1.87 -6.29
C GLN A 55 -13.92 -1.21 -7.57
N GLU A 56 -12.70 -0.67 -7.55
CA GLU A 56 -12.07 -0.07 -8.73
C GLU A 56 -11.44 -1.13 -9.65
N SER A 57 -11.38 -2.40 -9.22
CA SER A 57 -10.79 -3.50 -9.99
C SER A 57 -11.85 -4.48 -10.49
N GLU A 58 -11.86 -4.75 -11.79
CA GLU A 58 -12.66 -5.83 -12.39
C GLU A 58 -12.04 -7.22 -12.13
N ASN A 59 -10.75 -7.27 -11.75
CA ASN A 59 -10.06 -8.50 -11.42
C ASN A 59 -10.11 -8.76 -9.89
N PRO A 60 -10.72 -9.87 -9.44
CA PRO A 60 -10.78 -10.24 -8.02
C PRO A 60 -9.42 -10.41 -7.35
N MET A 61 -8.36 -10.72 -8.12
CA MET A 61 -7.00 -10.83 -7.56
C MET A 61 -6.35 -9.48 -7.27
N ASP A 62 -6.76 -8.43 -7.99
CA ASP A 62 -6.31 -7.05 -7.75
C ASP A 62 -7.22 -6.34 -6.72
N ALA A 63 -8.34 -6.97 -6.36
CA ALA A 63 -9.38 -6.46 -5.47
C ALA A 63 -9.08 -6.80 -4.00
N ASP A 64 -8.03 -6.19 -3.43
CA ASP A 64 -7.74 -6.29 -2.01
C ASP A 64 -7.73 -4.92 -1.34
N ASP A 65 -8.74 -4.64 -0.50
CA ASP A 65 -8.87 -3.39 0.25
C ASP A 65 -7.75 -3.17 1.27
N LEU A 66 -6.88 -4.17 1.49
CA LEU A 66 -5.70 -4.06 2.35
C LEU A 66 -4.57 -3.24 1.72
N TYR A 67 -4.57 -3.06 0.39
CA TYR A 67 -3.46 -2.47 -0.34
C TYR A 67 -3.88 -1.29 -1.23
N ILE A 68 -2.94 -0.37 -1.42
CA ILE A 68 -2.94 0.58 -2.53
C ILE A 68 -1.98 0.05 -3.57
N ARG A 69 -2.40 0.03 -4.84
CA ARG A 69 -1.63 -0.54 -5.94
C ARG A 69 -1.48 0.47 -7.06
N PHE A 70 -0.25 0.63 -7.52
CA PHE A 70 0.04 1.39 -8.72
C PHE A 70 -0.15 0.49 -9.94
N MET A 71 -0.87 0.92 -10.97
CA MET A 71 -1.21 0.13 -12.16
C MET A 71 -0.23 0.38 -13.30
N VAL A 72 1.06 0.39 -12.94
CA VAL A 72 2.21 0.57 -13.83
C VAL A 72 3.22 -0.52 -13.55
N GLY A 73 4.07 -0.86 -14.53
CA GLY A 73 5.12 -1.85 -14.31
C GLY A 73 4.61 -3.24 -13.93
N GLU A 74 5.10 -3.77 -12.82
CA GLU A 74 4.66 -5.02 -12.16
C GLU A 74 3.69 -4.76 -11.00
N CYS A 75 3.04 -3.62 -11.04
CA CYS A 75 2.05 -3.16 -10.08
C CYS A 75 2.55 -3.06 -8.62
N PRO A 76 3.56 -2.21 -8.35
CA PRO A 76 4.07 -2.04 -7.00
C PRO A 76 2.96 -1.56 -6.05
N TYR A 77 3.03 -1.97 -4.79
CA TYR A 77 1.94 -1.81 -3.83
C TYR A 77 2.45 -1.54 -2.42
N MET A 78 1.55 -1.05 -1.57
CA MET A 78 1.81 -0.76 -0.16
C MET A 78 0.54 -0.96 0.68
N PRO A 79 0.64 -1.36 1.96
CA PRO A 79 -0.52 -1.43 2.85
C PRO A 79 -1.32 -0.12 2.85
N LYS A 80 -2.64 -0.21 2.75
CA LYS A 80 -3.54 0.95 2.76
C LYS A 80 -3.70 1.54 4.15
N SER A 81 -3.80 0.67 5.17
CA SER A 81 -4.07 1.06 6.54
C SER A 81 -2.77 1.40 7.31
N PRO A 82 -2.72 2.54 8.04
CA PRO A 82 -1.63 2.84 8.95
C PRO A 82 -1.42 1.77 10.04
N GLU A 83 -2.48 1.05 10.42
CA GLU A 83 -2.42 -0.04 11.41
C GLU A 83 -1.54 -1.21 11.00
N HIS A 84 -1.14 -1.26 9.72
CA HIS A 84 -0.33 -2.31 9.13
C HIS A 84 0.97 -1.76 8.53
N CYS A 85 1.43 -0.58 8.98
CA CYS A 85 2.64 0.07 8.48
C CYS A 85 3.90 -0.82 8.59
N GLU A 86 3.94 -1.72 9.58
CA GLU A 86 5.03 -2.69 9.73
C GLU A 86 5.12 -3.67 8.57
N TYR A 87 4.07 -3.90 7.79
CA TYR A 87 4.09 -4.79 6.63
C TYR A 87 4.60 -4.10 5.36
N PHE A 88 4.84 -2.79 5.39
CA PHE A 88 5.45 -2.09 4.26
C PHE A 88 6.97 -2.28 4.25
N LEU A 89 7.44 -3.25 3.46
CA LEU A 89 8.86 -3.60 3.37
C LEU A 89 9.54 -3.05 2.12
N ARG A 90 8.88 -3.12 0.96
CA ARG A 90 9.45 -2.81 -0.35
C ARG A 90 8.40 -2.18 -1.26
N PHE A 91 8.86 -1.24 -2.10
CA PHE A 91 8.13 -0.76 -3.26
C PHE A 91 9.05 -0.83 -4.48
N SER A 92 8.73 -1.69 -5.45
CA SER A 92 9.63 -1.99 -6.56
C SER A 92 8.90 -2.56 -7.77
N SER A 93 9.50 -2.43 -8.95
CA SER A 93 9.04 -3.06 -10.18
C SER A 93 10.22 -3.40 -11.07
N LYS A 94 10.05 -4.41 -11.93
CA LYS A 94 10.90 -4.54 -13.11
C LYS A 94 10.70 -3.38 -14.08
N VAL A 95 11.80 -2.78 -14.52
CA VAL A 95 11.85 -1.75 -15.55
C VAL A 95 12.41 -2.37 -16.83
N SER A 96 11.55 -2.56 -17.82
CA SER A 96 11.87 -3.27 -19.06
C SER A 96 10.93 -2.91 -20.21
N GLY A 97 11.49 -2.71 -21.40
CA GLY A 97 10.71 -2.45 -22.62
C GLY A 97 9.75 -1.27 -22.48
N GLY A 98 8.73 -1.18 -23.35
CA GLY A 98 7.73 -0.10 -23.26
C GLY A 98 6.69 -0.31 -22.16
N LEU A 99 6.39 -1.57 -21.79
CA LEU A 99 5.29 -1.87 -20.87
C LEU A 99 5.60 -1.53 -19.42
N THR A 100 6.85 -1.74 -18.97
CA THR A 100 7.21 -1.51 -17.56
C THR A 100 8.22 -0.39 -17.36
N ALA A 101 8.72 0.22 -18.43
CA ALA A 101 9.54 1.44 -18.36
C ALA A 101 8.89 2.59 -17.56
N PRO A 102 7.57 2.88 -17.71
CA PRO A 102 6.96 3.98 -16.97
C PRO A 102 7.05 3.85 -15.45
N ALA A 103 7.23 2.63 -14.91
CA ALA A 103 7.28 2.40 -13.47
C ALA A 103 8.44 3.12 -12.77
N GLU A 104 9.55 3.36 -13.46
CA GLU A 104 10.76 3.95 -12.86
C GLU A 104 10.50 5.35 -12.30
N SER A 105 9.78 6.20 -13.04
CA SER A 105 9.46 7.57 -12.60
C SER A 105 8.54 7.56 -11.37
N TYR A 106 7.55 6.67 -11.34
CA TYR A 106 6.68 6.51 -10.18
C TYR A 106 7.44 5.96 -8.96
N ILE A 107 8.36 5.02 -9.15
CA ILE A 107 9.20 4.49 -8.06
C ILE A 107 10.05 5.62 -7.46
N HIS A 108 10.71 6.42 -8.30
CA HIS A 108 11.54 7.53 -7.85
C HIS A 108 10.73 8.60 -7.10
N ASP A 109 9.56 8.95 -7.61
CA ASP A 109 8.69 9.92 -6.95
C ASP A 109 8.16 9.41 -5.60
N VAL A 110 7.69 8.16 -5.53
CA VAL A 110 7.22 7.55 -4.28
C VAL A 110 8.37 7.42 -3.28
N TYR A 111 9.59 7.14 -3.75
CA TYR A 111 10.81 7.12 -2.94
C TYR A 111 11.10 8.48 -2.28
N GLU A 112 11.02 9.58 -3.02
CA GLU A 112 11.25 10.92 -2.46
C GLU A 112 10.18 11.32 -1.44
N ILE A 113 8.92 10.92 -1.67
CA ILE A 113 7.85 11.08 -0.67
C ILE A 113 8.17 10.23 0.57
N ALA A 114 8.52 8.96 0.40
CA ALA A 114 8.88 8.07 1.51
C ALA A 114 10.03 8.63 2.35
N LYS A 115 11.06 9.24 1.73
CA LYS A 115 12.18 9.88 2.46
C LYS A 115 11.73 11.02 3.34
N THR A 116 10.71 11.77 2.94
CA THR A 116 10.17 12.88 3.74
C THR A 116 9.60 12.37 5.07
N TYR A 117 8.98 11.18 5.07
CA TYR A 117 8.31 10.60 6.24
C TYR A 117 9.19 9.64 7.05
N PHE A 118 9.97 8.78 6.39
CA PHE A 118 10.75 7.71 7.03
C PHE A 118 12.25 7.99 7.07
N ARG A 119 12.69 9.10 6.47
CA ARG A 119 14.07 9.63 6.52
C ARG A 119 15.10 8.58 6.11
N SER A 120 16.09 8.34 6.96
CA SER A 120 17.20 7.42 6.73
C SER A 120 16.79 5.95 6.70
N ARG A 121 15.52 5.61 6.94
CA ARG A 121 15.05 4.23 6.80
C ARG A 121 14.79 3.83 5.35
N VAL A 122 14.71 4.79 4.42
CA VAL A 122 14.42 4.50 3.02
C VAL A 122 15.71 4.23 2.28
N ASN A 123 15.87 3.02 1.76
CA ASN A 123 17.07 2.57 1.06
C ASN A 123 16.69 2.26 -0.39
N PHE A 124 17.05 3.16 -1.32
CA PHE A 124 16.89 2.92 -2.74
C PHE A 124 17.92 1.91 -3.22
N TRP A 125 17.54 1.06 -4.17
CA TRP A 125 18.41 0.09 -4.79
C TRP A 125 18.05 -0.08 -6.26
N HIS A 126 19.02 -0.50 -7.05
CA HIS A 126 18.90 -0.54 -8.49
C HIS A 126 19.86 -1.58 -9.09
N GLU A 127 19.32 -2.64 -9.70
CA GLU A 127 20.10 -3.82 -10.08
C GLU A 127 21.20 -3.53 -11.13
N LEU A 128 21.02 -2.54 -12.01
CA LEU A 128 22.10 -2.14 -12.95
C LEU A 128 23.40 -1.68 -12.27
N TYR A 129 23.32 -1.29 -10.99
CA TYR A 129 24.48 -0.86 -10.21
C TYR A 129 24.94 -1.91 -9.20
N ASP A 130 24.55 -3.17 -9.39
CA ASP A 130 24.87 -4.30 -8.49
C ASP A 130 24.37 -4.06 -7.05
N ASP A 131 23.26 -3.31 -6.94
CA ASP A 131 22.60 -2.98 -5.70
C ASP A 131 21.23 -3.67 -5.63
N TYR A 132 20.94 -4.26 -4.49
CA TYR A 132 19.79 -5.13 -4.27
C TYR A 132 19.10 -4.74 -2.97
N GLY A 133 17.78 -4.90 -2.95
CA GLY A 133 17.03 -4.58 -1.74
C GLY A 133 17.40 -5.47 -0.56
N VAL A 134 17.31 -4.89 0.63
CA VAL A 134 17.74 -5.45 1.92
C VAL A 134 16.96 -6.72 2.27
N TYR A 135 15.66 -6.76 1.97
CA TYR A 135 14.81 -7.91 2.29
C TYR A 135 14.87 -8.99 1.21
N GLY A 136 14.92 -10.25 1.62
CA GLY A 136 14.72 -11.38 0.72
C GLY A 136 13.25 -11.52 0.30
N TRP A 137 13.00 -12.09 -0.88
CA TRP A 137 11.64 -12.36 -1.37
C TRP A 137 10.78 -13.16 -0.38
N LYS A 138 11.39 -14.08 0.37
CA LYS A 138 10.69 -14.84 1.40
C LYS A 138 10.08 -13.93 2.47
N GLU A 139 10.83 -12.94 2.96
CA GLU A 139 10.35 -12.02 4.00
C GLU A 139 9.22 -11.14 3.50
N ILE A 140 9.31 -10.70 2.25
CA ILE A 140 8.26 -9.91 1.57
C ILE A 140 6.98 -10.74 1.43
N HIS A 141 7.08 -11.98 0.94
CA HIS A 141 5.93 -12.87 0.81
C HIS A 141 5.33 -13.25 2.16
N ASP A 142 6.16 -13.48 3.18
CA ASP A 142 5.69 -13.77 4.54
C ASP A 142 4.94 -12.57 5.15
N ALA A 143 5.39 -11.34 4.86
CA ALA A 143 4.69 -10.11 5.27
C ALA A 143 3.34 -9.95 4.56
N ASP A 144 3.30 -10.12 3.23
CA ASP A 144 2.06 -10.03 2.45
C ASP A 144 1.04 -11.08 2.90
N LYS A 145 1.48 -12.33 3.07
CA LYS A 145 0.63 -13.42 3.54
C LYS A 145 0.00 -13.12 4.89
N LYS A 146 0.79 -12.64 5.86
CA LYS A 146 0.30 -12.30 7.20
C LYS A 146 -0.74 -11.18 7.17
N LEU A 147 -0.53 -10.13 6.37
CA LEU A 147 -1.49 -9.04 6.24
C LEU A 147 -2.83 -9.55 5.64
N ARG A 148 -2.78 -10.41 4.62
CA ARG A 148 -3.98 -11.05 4.04
C ARG A 148 -4.73 -11.94 5.03
N GLU A 149 -4.01 -12.68 5.87
CA GLU A 149 -4.60 -13.50 6.94
C GLU A 149 -5.34 -12.62 7.96
N LEU A 150 -4.72 -11.53 8.41
CA LEU A 150 -5.34 -10.55 9.33
C LEU A 150 -6.61 -9.93 8.74
N GLY A 151 -6.57 -9.54 7.46
CA GLY A 151 -7.74 -8.97 6.78
C GLY A 151 -8.88 -9.97 6.57
N THR A 152 -8.59 -11.28 6.55
CA THR A 152 -9.61 -12.34 6.47
C THR A 152 -10.26 -12.56 7.83
N GLN A 153 -9.47 -12.59 8.90
CA GLN A 153 -9.96 -12.73 10.28
C GLN A 153 -10.87 -11.57 10.68
N ALA A 154 -10.50 -10.33 10.35
CA ALA A 154 -11.32 -9.15 10.63
C ALA A 154 -12.69 -9.15 9.92
N ARG A 155 -12.82 -9.85 8.78
CA ARG A 155 -14.10 -10.02 8.06
C ARG A 155 -14.97 -11.12 8.68
N GLN A 156 -14.38 -12.08 9.39
CA GLN A 156 -15.07 -13.22 9.98
C GLN A 156 -15.59 -12.93 11.40
N ASP A 157 -14.92 -12.04 12.15
CA ASP A 157 -15.35 -11.57 13.48
C ASP A 157 -15.73 -10.08 13.48
N PRO A 158 -16.92 -9.69 12.99
CA PRO A 158 -17.43 -8.35 13.27
C PRO A 158 -17.73 -8.28 14.79
N SER A 159 -16.98 -7.45 15.52
CA SER A 159 -17.24 -7.14 16.93
C SER A 159 -18.75 -6.93 17.19
N PRO A 160 -19.30 -7.41 18.31
CA PRO A 160 -20.73 -7.28 18.60
C PRO A 160 -21.11 -5.80 18.64
N VAL A 161 -22.11 -5.45 17.82
CA VAL A 161 -22.78 -4.16 17.84
C VAL A 161 -23.28 -3.93 19.26
N VAL A 162 -22.67 -2.98 19.98
CA VAL A 162 -23.21 -2.49 21.24
C VAL A 162 -24.46 -1.70 20.88
N THR A 163 -25.62 -2.36 20.89
CA THR A 163 -26.91 -1.70 20.88
C THR A 163 -27.12 -1.11 22.28
N CYS A 164 -26.98 0.20 22.41
CA CYS A 164 -27.48 0.92 23.57
C CYS A 164 -29.02 0.87 23.53
N ASP A 165 -29.59 0.04 24.41
CA ASP A 165 -31.03 -0.03 24.63
C ASP A 165 -31.57 1.34 25.05
N ALA A 166 -32.54 1.84 24.28
CA ALA A 166 -33.29 3.04 24.61
C ALA A 166 -34.19 2.75 25.82
N GLY A 167 -33.92 3.45 26.92
CA GLY A 167 -34.71 3.38 28.14
C GLY A 167 -36.18 3.68 27.92
N THR A 168 -37.03 2.84 28.51
CA THR A 168 -38.47 3.00 28.63
C THR A 168 -38.79 4.29 29.41
N LEU A 169 -39.46 5.25 28.76
CA LEU A 169 -40.13 6.36 29.44
C LEU A 169 -41.59 5.95 29.73
N SER A 170 -41.85 5.67 31.00
CA SER A 170 -43.19 5.56 31.55
C SER A 170 -43.78 6.96 31.73
N ASN A 171 -44.88 7.28 31.04
CA ASN A 171 -45.66 8.49 31.31
C ASN A 171 -46.53 8.29 32.57
N PRO A 172 -46.63 9.28 33.48
CA PRO A 172 -47.73 9.33 34.44
C PRO A 172 -48.94 10.03 33.84
N SER A 173 -50.10 9.47 34.14
CA SER A 173 -51.43 10.01 33.86
C SER A 173 -51.72 11.26 34.71
N ASP A 174 -52.41 12.24 34.13
CA ASP A 174 -53.44 13.07 34.77
C ASP A 174 -54.45 13.52 33.71
#